data_AF-A0A5K0W142-F1
#
_entry.id   AF-A0A5K0W142-F1
#
_cell.length_a   1.000
_cell.length_b   1.000
_cell.length_c   1.000
_cell.angle_alpha   90.00
_cell.angle_beta   90.00
_cell.angle_gamma   90.00
#
_symmetry.space_group_name_H-M   'P 1'
#
loop_
_entity.id
_entity.type
_entity.pdbx_description
1 polymer ?
#
loop_
_entity_poly.entity_id
_entity_poly.type
_entity_poly.pdbx_seq_one_letter_code
_entity_poly.pdbx_strand_id
1 'polypeptide(L)'
;WIAMCKSKLVEAKWYHQGHKPTLEEHMNNAWASLGLVPGLLITYLALDIQLTKEIIDTMRVKSRIIYWASVIHRLINDVGTGP
;
A
#
# COMPACT_ATOMS: atom_id res chain seq x y z
N TRP A 1 7.53 1.02 -4.94
CA TRP A 1 8.49 1.48 -3.92
C TRP A 1 8.31 2.94 -3.56
N ILE A 2 8.52 3.90 -4.48
CA ILE A 2 8.43 5.34 -4.17
C ILE A 2 7.10 5.73 -3.49
N ALA A 3 5.95 5.28 -4.00
CA ALA A 3 4.65 5.58 -3.40
C ALA A 3 4.52 5.07 -1.94
N MET A 4 5.02 3.87 -1.67
CA MET A 4 5.05 3.29 -0.33
C MET A 4 5.93 4.11 0.61
N CYS A 5 7.14 4.50 0.19
CA CYS A 5 8.03 5.31 1.01
C CYS A 5 7.46 6.70 1.29
N LYS A 6 6.82 7.33 0.29
CA LYS A 6 6.14 8.62 0.47
C LYS A 6 5.00 8.51 1.49
N SER A 7 4.21 7.44 1.40
CA SER A 7 3.10 7.20 2.32
C SER A 7 3.58 6.96 3.76
N LYS A 8 4.64 6.15 3.96
CA LYS A 8 5.28 5.97 5.27
C LYS A 8 5.88 7.27 5.82
N LEU A 9 6.41 8.15 4.97
CA LEU A 9 6.92 9.45 5.38
C LEU A 9 5.80 10.38 5.87
N VAL A 10 4.60 10.31 5.27
CA VAL A 10 3.43 11.05 5.76
C VAL A 10 3.02 10.57 7.14
N GLU A 11 2.94 9.24 7.35
CA GLU A 11 2.66 8.65 8.67
C GLU A 11 3.69 9.08 9.72
N ALA A 12 4.98 9.06 9.38
CA ALA A 12 6.05 9.52 10.26
C ALA A 12 5.91 11.01 10.62
N LYS A 13 5.54 11.86 9.66
CA LYS A 13 5.27 13.28 9.93
C LYS A 13 4.10 13.47 10.88
N TRP A 14 2.99 12.75 10.66
CA TRP A 14 1.84 12.81 11.56
C TRP A 14 2.22 12.44 13.00
N TYR A 15 2.98 11.35 13.16
CA TYR A 15 3.48 10.91 14.46
C TYR A 15 4.33 12.01 15.14
N HIS A 16 5.33 12.55 14.45
CA HIS A 16 6.23 13.56 15.03
C HIS A 16 5.56 14.91 15.30
N GLN A 17 4.47 15.22 14.60
CA GLN A 17 3.70 16.45 14.79
C GLN A 17 2.56 16.29 15.81
N GLY A 18 2.30 15.07 16.30
CA GLY A 18 1.13 14.77 17.12
C GLY A 18 -0.20 14.92 16.36
N HIS A 19 -0.17 14.92 15.02
CA HIS A 19 -1.36 15.01 14.19
C HIS A 19 -2.14 13.71 14.29
N LYS A 20 -3.44 13.82 14.55
CA LYS A 20 -4.37 12.69 14.57
C LYS A 20 -5.21 12.74 13.29
N PRO A 21 -4.88 11.95 12.25
CA PRO A 21 -5.64 11.98 11.02
C PRO A 21 -7.06 11.47 11.25
N THR A 22 -8.01 11.94 10.44
CA THR A 22 -9.33 11.31 10.36
C THR A 22 -9.19 9.91 9.73
N LEU A 23 -10.20 9.05 9.91
CA LEU A 23 -10.21 7.73 9.25
C LEU A 23 -10.03 7.87 7.73
N GLU A 24 -10.72 8.84 7.11
CA GLU A 24 -10.62 9.09 5.68
C GLU A 24 -9.21 9.56 5.27
N GLU A 25 -8.63 10.50 6.01
CA GLU A 25 -7.27 10.99 5.77
C GLU A 25 -6.24 9.86 5.88
N HIS A 26 -6.34 9.06 6.95
CA HIS A 26 -5.51 7.88 7.15
C HIS A 26 -5.65 6.91 5.98
N MET A 27 -6.87 6.48 5.66
CA MET A 27 -7.11 5.48 4.62
C MET A 27 -6.68 5.93 3.22
N ASN A 28 -6.79 7.23 2.91
CA ASN A 28 -6.32 7.81 1.66
C ASN A 28 -4.79 7.74 1.49
N ASN A 29 -4.04 7.73 2.59
CA ASN A 29 -2.59 7.54 2.59
C ASN A 29 -2.19 6.07 2.76
N ALA A 30 -2.83 5.37 3.70
CA ALA A 30 -2.38 4.10 4.27
C ALA A 30 -2.55 2.89 3.35
N TRP A 31 -3.40 2.98 2.32
CA TRP A 31 -3.50 1.93 1.30
C TRP A 31 -2.18 1.74 0.55
N ALA A 32 -1.37 2.81 0.40
CA ALA A 32 -0.09 2.75 -0.30
C ALA A 32 1.10 2.35 0.60
N SER A 33 1.05 2.64 1.92
CA SER A 33 2.15 2.36 2.85
C SER A 33 2.39 0.87 3.09
N LEU A 34 1.41 0.01 2.79
CA LEU A 34 1.51 -1.43 2.99
C LEU A 34 2.44 -2.11 1.96
N GLY A 35 2.61 -1.53 0.77
CA GLY A 35 3.56 -2.06 -0.21
C GLY A 35 3.10 -3.29 -0.98
N LEU A 36 1.78 -3.50 -1.13
CA LEU A 36 1.23 -4.65 -1.86
C LEU A 36 1.78 -4.77 -3.30
N VAL A 37 1.85 -3.67 -4.04
CA VAL A 37 2.38 -3.66 -5.43
C VAL A 37 3.85 -4.08 -5.50
N PRO A 38 4.77 -3.51 -4.69
CA PRO A 38 6.12 -4.06 -4.53
C PRO A 38 6.18 -5.54 -4.20
N GLY A 39 5.33 -6.01 -3.28
CA GLY A 39 5.26 -7.42 -2.90
C GLY A 39 4.88 -8.31 -4.07
N LEU A 40 3.84 -7.95 -4.81
CA LEU A 40 3.43 -8.66 -6.03
C LEU A 40 4.57 -8.73 -7.05
N LEU A 41 5.26 -7.62 -7.32
CA LEU A 41 6.38 -7.63 -8.27
C LEU A 41 7.48 -8.62 -7.86
N ILE A 42 7.85 -8.64 -6.57
CA ILE A 42 8.84 -9.61 -6.05
C ILE A 42 8.31 -11.04 -6.21
N THR A 43 7.04 -11.30 -5.89
CA THR A 43 6.45 -12.64 -6.03
C THR A 43 6.48 -13.14 -7.46
N TYR A 44 6.13 -12.30 -8.43
CA TYR A 44 6.20 -12.68 -9.85
C TYR A 44 7.63 -13.05 -10.27
N LEU A 45 8.62 -12.27 -9.86
CA LEU A 45 10.03 -12.56 -10.11
C LEU A 45 10.50 -13.85 -9.42
N ALA A 46 10.08 -14.07 -8.17
CA ALA A 46 10.47 -15.25 -7.39
C ALA A 46 9.85 -16.55 -7.92
N LEU A 47 8.67 -16.47 -8.52
CA LEU A 47 7.96 -17.61 -9.13
C LEU A 47 8.31 -17.80 -10.61
N ASP A 48 9.24 -17.02 -11.16
CA ASP A 48 9.59 -17.01 -12.59
C ASP A 48 8.37 -16.81 -13.51
N ILE A 49 7.37 -16.06 -13.02
CA ILE A 49 6.20 -15.71 -13.81
C ILE A 49 6.57 -14.53 -14.71
N GLN A 50 6.38 -14.71 -16.01
CA GLN A 50 6.68 -13.69 -16.99
C GLN A 50 5.90 -12.39 -16.72
N LEU A 51 6.62 -11.32 -16.44
CA LEU A 51 6.06 -9.97 -16.30
C LEU A 51 5.78 -9.36 -17.67
N THR A 52 4.54 -9.47 -18.13
CA THR A 52 4.10 -8.79 -19.35
C THR A 52 3.84 -7.31 -19.09
N LYS A 53 3.87 -6.50 -20.15
CA LYS A 53 3.53 -5.07 -20.08
C LYS A 53 2.13 -4.85 -19.51
N GLU A 54 1.17 -5.70 -19.88
CA GLU A 54 -0.22 -5.64 -19.39
C GLU A 54 -0.31 -5.83 -17.87
N ILE A 55 0.44 -6.79 -17.32
CA ILE A 55 0.52 -7.04 -15.87
C ILE A 55 1.10 -5.81 -15.18
N ILE A 56 2.20 -5.27 -15.71
CA ILE A 56 2.86 -4.07 -15.17
C ILE A 56 1.92 -2.86 -15.23
N ASP A 57 1.20 -2.66 -16.32
CA ASP A 57 0.25 -1.55 -16.49
C ASP A 57 -0.93 -1.71 -15.53
N THR A 58 -1.45 -2.93 -15.33
CA THR A 58 -2.48 -3.23 -14.34
C THR A 58 -2.02 -2.93 -12.91
N MET A 59 -0.74 -3.17 -12.60
CA MET A 59 -0.13 -2.86 -11.30
C MET A 59 0.16 -1.37 -11.10
N ARG A 60 0.45 -0.62 -12.18
CA ARG A 60 0.77 0.81 -12.15
C ARG A 60 -0.48 1.69 -12.09
N VAL A 61 -1.50 1.32 -12.84
CA VAL A 61 -2.81 1.98 -12.81
C VAL A 61 -3.44 1.66 -11.45
N LYS A 62 -4.26 2.58 -10.91
CA LYS A 62 -5.11 2.33 -9.72
C LYS A 62 -6.15 1.24 -10.04
N SER A 63 -5.71 0.02 -10.31
CA SER A 63 -6.58 -1.14 -10.42
C SER A 63 -7.43 -1.19 -9.18
N ARG A 64 -8.76 -1.15 -9.36
CA ARG A 64 -9.71 -1.18 -8.23
C ARG A 64 -9.46 -2.39 -7.36
N ILE A 65 -9.05 -3.52 -7.94
CA ILE A 65 -8.70 -4.75 -7.22
C ILE A 65 -7.49 -4.50 -6.30
N ILE A 66 -6.42 -3.92 -6.82
CA ILE A 66 -5.21 -3.63 -6.02
C ILE A 66 -5.53 -2.63 -4.92
N TYR A 67 -6.33 -1.60 -5.23
CA TYR A 67 -6.77 -0.62 -4.24
C TYR A 67 -7.57 -1.28 -3.10
N TRP A 68 -8.62 -2.02 -3.42
CA TRP A 68 -9.47 -2.67 -2.42
C TRP A 68 -8.74 -3.76 -1.64
N ALA A 69 -7.89 -4.55 -2.30
CA ALA A 69 -7.02 -5.52 -1.62
C ALA A 69 -6.07 -4.83 -0.63
N SER A 70 -5.50 -3.69 -1.01
CA SER A 70 -4.64 -2.90 -0.12
C SER A 70 -5.41 -2.33 1.07
N VAL A 71 -6.64 -1.85 0.84
CA VAL A 71 -7.55 -1.37 1.90
C VAL A 71 -7.89 -2.48 2.89
N ILE A 72 -8.31 -3.67 2.41
CA ILE A 72 -8.64 -4.82 3.26
C ILE A 72 -7.41 -5.21 4.10
N HIS A 73 -6.24 -5.35 3.46
CA HIS A 73 -5.02 -5.72 4.17
C HIS A 73 -4.64 -4.67 5.22
N ARG A 74 -4.73 -3.37 4.88
CA ARG A 74 -4.49 -2.28 5.83
C ARG A 74 -5.41 -2.39 7.04
N LEU A 75 -6.71 -2.61 6.83
CA LEU A 75 -7.67 -2.77 7.94
C LEU A 75 -7.35 -3.98 8.81
N ILE A 76 -7.04 -5.13 8.21
CA ILE A 76 -6.66 -6.35 8.95
C ILE A 76 -5.38 -6.11 9.78
N ASN A 77 -4.37 -5.49 9.17
CA ASN A 77 -3.13 -5.16 9.85
C ASN A 77 -3.40 -4.23 11.04
N ASP A 78 -4.12 -3.14 10.82
CA ASP A 78 -4.36 -2.13 11.85
C ASP A 78 -5.19 -2.68 13.02
N VAL A 79 -6.13 -3.61 12.77
CA VAL A 79 -6.83 -4.35 13.83
C VAL A 79 -5.89 -5.30 14.58
N GLY A 80 -5.00 -6.00 13.87
CA GLY A 80 -4.08 -6.97 14.48
C GLY A 80 -2.92 -6.35 15.25
N THR A 81 -2.52 -5.12 14.91
CA THR A 81 -1.43 -4.38 15.56
C THR A 81 -1.92 -3.21 16.42
N GLY A 82 -3.23 -2.99 16.49
CA GLY A 82 -3.84 -2.02 17.39
C GLY A 82 -3.65 -2.44 18.86
N PRO A 83 -3.64 -1.47 19.80
CA PRO A 83 -3.58 -1.77 21.23
C PRO A 83 -4.78 -2.58 21.73
#